data_AF-A0A2U1KBB6-F1
#
_entry.id   AF-A0A2U1KBB6-F1
#
_cell.length_a   1.000
_cell.length_b   1.000
_cell.length_c   1.000
_cell.angle_alpha   90.00
_cell.angle_beta   90.00
_cell.angle_gamma   90.00
#
_symmetry.space_group_name_H-M   'P 1'
#
loop_
_entity.id
_entity.type
_entity.pdbx_description
1 polymer ?
#
loop_
_entity_poly.entity_id
_entity_poly.type
_entity_poly.pdbx_seq_one_letter_code
_entity_poly.pdbx_strand_id
1 'polypeptide(L)'
;MAPHNLTSNGNASIVPCENGFLDSSSLINSEKAVKEIVEQPLVEGIEDHLIEFSEAMRTVGKALRRAAEGKASAQAEASEWKRKYELERERNLQLENKVLTSVEHNGNCTEKKVENSEQHLKLMNGTNQKSQLYRGKNGIYSHEVLRDREQNSYSNVHSKLIRKASFKLHWSCNGEKNDQHKHDIVSFDKGNISTAERSSKQICLKWESPPQTVLIITKPNSSSVKVICAEMVRWLREKHLNIYVEPRVRTELVAESSYYNFVQTWKIEDGISLLHEKVDFVVTLGGDGTVLWAASMFKGPVPPIVPFSLGSLGFMTPFYSEKYKECLKSILQGPISITLRHRLQCHVIREAAKTEYETEEPILVLNEVTIDRGISSFLTNLECYCDNSFVTCVQGDGLILSTTSGSTAYSLAAGGSMVHPQVPGILFTPICPHSLSFRPLILPEYVTLRIQVPFNSRGHAWASFDGKDRKQLAPGDALVISMSIWPVPTACEGDSTNDFLHSIHHGLHWNLRKTQAFDGPREAI
;
A
#
# COMPACT_ATOMS: atom_id res chain seq x y z
N MET A 1 41.98 -27.28 -64.91
CA MET A 1 42.36 -28.68 -64.57
C MET A 1 41.21 -29.30 -63.77
N ALA A 2 41.02 -30.61 -63.88
CA ALA A 2 39.93 -31.40 -63.27
C ALA A 2 40.37 -32.90 -63.27
N PRO A 3 39.56 -33.91 -62.83
CA PRO A 3 38.31 -33.89 -62.04
C PRO A 3 38.27 -34.91 -60.86
N HIS A 4 37.04 -35.22 -60.38
CA HIS A 4 36.54 -36.34 -59.53
C HIS A 4 36.38 -36.04 -58.02
N ASN A 5 35.40 -36.57 -57.26
CA ASN A 5 34.15 -37.36 -57.52
C ASN A 5 33.14 -37.11 -56.35
N LEU A 6 31.80 -37.26 -56.41
CA LEU A 6 30.91 -38.46 -56.51
C LEU A 6 31.18 -39.52 -55.41
N THR A 7 30.25 -40.01 -54.56
CA THR A 7 28.75 -40.03 -54.41
C THR A 7 28.36 -39.86 -52.91
N SER A 8 27.22 -39.37 -52.39
CA SER A 8 25.79 -39.12 -52.78
C SER A 8 24.74 -40.15 -52.28
N ASN A 9 23.71 -39.67 -51.54
CA ASN A 9 22.58 -40.38 -50.86
C ASN A 9 22.94 -41.22 -49.61
N GLY A 10 22.07 -41.44 -48.61
CA GLY A 10 20.76 -40.83 -48.30
C GLY A 10 19.92 -41.58 -47.23
N ASN A 11 19.06 -40.84 -46.51
CA ASN A 11 17.89 -41.27 -45.69
C ASN A 11 18.01 -42.18 -44.43
N ALA A 12 17.30 -41.70 -43.38
CA ALA A 12 16.36 -42.43 -42.50
C ALA A 12 16.84 -43.35 -41.34
N SER A 13 16.57 -42.85 -40.11
CA SER A 13 15.90 -43.55 -38.98
C SER A 13 16.35 -44.94 -38.51
N ILE A 14 16.65 -45.05 -37.21
CA ILE A 14 15.76 -45.63 -36.17
C ILE A 14 16.43 -45.50 -34.78
N VAL A 15 15.65 -45.16 -33.76
CA VAL A 15 16.06 -45.29 -32.34
C VAL A 15 15.20 -46.40 -31.72
N PRO A 16 15.79 -47.51 -31.26
CA PRO A 16 15.20 -48.37 -30.23
C PRO A 16 15.49 -47.78 -28.84
N CYS A 17 14.59 -47.98 -27.89
CA CYS A 17 14.79 -47.55 -26.51
C CYS A 17 15.12 -48.74 -25.59
N GLU A 18 15.62 -48.38 -24.41
CA GLU A 18 15.49 -49.12 -23.15
C GLU A 18 16.37 -50.35 -22.83
N ASN A 19 16.67 -50.44 -21.52
CA ASN A 19 17.14 -51.56 -20.71
C ASN A 19 18.57 -52.08 -20.99
N GLY A 20 19.46 -51.87 -20.01
CA GLY A 20 20.88 -52.19 -20.10
C GLY A 20 21.38 -53.22 -19.08
N PHE A 21 22.69 -53.45 -19.11
CA PHE A 21 23.46 -54.18 -18.09
C PHE A 21 24.80 -53.46 -17.88
N LEU A 22 25.39 -53.58 -16.68
CA LEU A 22 26.68 -52.95 -16.37
C LEU A 22 27.85 -53.79 -16.86
N ASP A 23 28.77 -53.18 -17.61
CA ASP A 23 30.10 -53.75 -17.89
C ASP A 23 31.10 -53.34 -16.80
N SER A 24 31.64 -54.34 -16.09
CA SER A 24 32.51 -54.17 -14.92
C SER A 24 33.92 -53.68 -15.24
N SER A 25 34.27 -53.56 -16.52
CA SER A 25 35.54 -53.02 -17.03
C SER A 25 35.71 -51.52 -16.78
N SER A 26 34.60 -50.78 -16.63
CA SER A 26 34.60 -49.32 -16.44
C SER A 26 35.14 -48.89 -15.06
N LEU A 27 34.78 -49.62 -14.00
CA LEU A 27 35.10 -49.30 -12.61
C LEU A 27 36.60 -49.31 -12.29
N ILE A 28 37.35 -50.27 -12.86
CA ILE A 28 38.77 -50.49 -12.57
C ILE A 28 39.64 -49.30 -13.01
N ASN A 29 39.26 -48.62 -14.10
CA ASN A 29 39.95 -47.41 -14.55
C ASN A 29 39.62 -46.19 -13.68
N SER A 30 38.38 -46.07 -13.17
CA SER A 30 38.02 -44.98 -12.25
C SER A 30 38.73 -45.08 -10.89
N GLU A 31 38.88 -46.28 -10.30
CA GLU A 31 39.61 -46.43 -9.04
C GLU A 31 41.09 -46.02 -9.15
N LYS A 32 41.70 -46.23 -10.33
CA LYS A 32 43.10 -45.87 -10.58
C LYS A 32 43.26 -44.35 -10.72
N ALA A 33 42.38 -43.69 -11.48
CA ALA A 33 42.36 -42.24 -11.61
C ALA A 33 42.06 -41.53 -10.27
N VAL A 34 41.21 -42.10 -9.41
CA VAL A 34 40.96 -41.58 -8.06
C VAL A 34 42.20 -41.67 -7.16
N LYS A 35 43.02 -42.73 -7.29
CA LYS A 35 44.27 -42.85 -6.52
C LYS A 35 45.35 -41.85 -6.94
N GLU A 36 45.52 -41.60 -8.25
CA GLU A 36 46.50 -40.62 -8.74
C GLU A 36 46.14 -39.16 -8.37
N ILE A 37 44.88 -38.88 -8.01
CA ILE A 37 44.45 -37.57 -7.47
C ILE A 37 44.77 -37.43 -5.97
N VAL A 38 44.87 -38.54 -5.22
CA VAL A 38 45.12 -38.55 -3.77
C VAL A 38 46.61 -38.44 -3.41
N GLU A 39 47.52 -38.71 -4.35
CA GLU A 39 48.98 -38.68 -4.12
C GLU A 39 49.68 -37.38 -4.58
N GLN A 40 48.94 -36.30 -4.83
CA GLN A 40 49.52 -34.96 -5.08
C GLN A 40 49.71 -34.20 -3.76
N PRO A 41 50.83 -33.46 -3.56
CA PRO A 41 51.04 -32.68 -2.35
C PRO A 41 49.97 -31.57 -2.20
N LEU A 42 49.24 -31.61 -1.10
CA LEU A 42 48.27 -30.56 -0.73
C LEU A 42 48.99 -29.22 -0.57
N VAL A 43 48.50 -28.21 -1.30
CA VAL A 43 48.83 -26.81 -1.02
C VAL A 43 47.89 -26.34 0.09
N GLU A 44 48.44 -26.17 1.29
CA GLU A 44 47.71 -25.70 2.47
C GLU A 44 47.01 -24.36 2.16
N GLY A 45 45.71 -24.28 2.47
CA GLY A 45 44.86 -23.09 2.29
C GLY A 45 43.62 -23.26 1.41
N ILE A 46 43.56 -24.21 0.47
CA ILE A 46 42.34 -24.42 -0.34
C ILE A 46 41.24 -25.12 0.47
N GLU A 47 41.58 -26.10 1.31
CA GLU A 47 40.61 -26.83 2.12
C GLU A 47 39.97 -25.95 3.19
N ASP A 48 40.74 -25.07 3.85
CA ASP A 48 40.22 -24.14 4.86
C ASP A 48 39.15 -23.20 4.30
N HIS A 49 39.34 -22.67 3.09
CA HIS A 49 38.32 -21.82 2.45
C HIS A 49 37.05 -22.60 2.06
N LEU A 50 37.16 -23.89 1.72
CA LEU A 50 36.00 -24.75 1.46
C LEU A 50 35.28 -25.11 2.77
N ILE A 51 36.02 -25.31 3.86
CA ILE A 51 35.48 -25.52 5.21
C ILE A 51 34.77 -24.24 5.70
N GLU A 52 35.41 -23.07 5.60
CA GLU A 52 34.83 -21.77 5.98
C GLU A 52 33.55 -21.45 5.17
N PHE A 53 33.56 -21.72 3.87
CA PHE A 53 32.37 -21.55 3.03
C PHE A 53 31.24 -22.53 3.42
N SER A 54 31.58 -23.78 3.76
CA SER A 54 30.62 -24.78 4.27
C SER A 54 30.04 -24.36 5.63
N GLU A 55 30.87 -23.85 6.54
CA GLU A 55 30.48 -23.27 7.85
C GLU A 55 29.53 -22.08 7.68
N ALA A 56 29.84 -21.17 6.75
CA ALA A 56 29.01 -20.02 6.44
C ALA A 56 27.65 -20.44 5.87
N MET A 57 27.63 -21.33 4.87
CA MET A 57 26.39 -21.87 4.28
C MET A 57 25.54 -22.64 5.31
N ARG A 58 26.18 -23.42 6.19
CA ARG A 58 25.55 -24.11 7.33
C ARG A 58 24.94 -23.13 8.33
N THR A 59 25.54 -21.96 8.50
CA THR A 59 25.04 -20.88 9.37
C THR A 59 23.88 -20.11 8.74
N VAL A 60 23.97 -19.78 7.44
CA VAL A 60 22.87 -19.19 6.66
C VAL A 60 21.65 -20.13 6.64
N GLY A 61 21.85 -21.43 6.43
CA GLY A 61 20.77 -22.44 6.47
C GLY A 61 20.06 -22.51 7.83
N LYS A 62 20.82 -22.41 8.94
CA LYS A 62 20.24 -22.32 10.30
C LYS A 62 19.46 -21.02 10.52
N ALA A 63 19.96 -19.90 10.02
CA ALA A 63 19.28 -18.60 10.12
C ALA A 63 17.96 -18.57 9.31
N LEU A 64 17.98 -19.05 8.06
CA LEU A 64 16.80 -19.16 7.20
C LEU A 64 15.77 -20.12 7.79
N ARG A 65 16.18 -21.25 8.38
CA ARG A 65 15.26 -22.17 9.06
C ARG A 65 14.59 -21.50 10.26
N ARG A 66 15.34 -20.82 11.13
CA ARG A 66 14.78 -20.06 12.27
C ARG A 66 13.83 -18.94 11.83
N ALA A 67 14.12 -18.26 10.72
CA ALA A 67 13.24 -17.25 10.15
C ALA A 67 11.93 -17.87 9.60
N ALA A 68 12.01 -19.04 8.96
CA ALA A 68 10.83 -19.79 8.50
C ALA A 68 9.98 -20.32 9.66
N GLU A 69 10.61 -20.89 10.70
CA GLU A 69 9.97 -21.36 11.93
C GLU A 69 9.30 -20.20 12.68
N GLY A 70 9.98 -19.05 12.81
CA GLY A 70 9.41 -17.83 13.41
C GLY A 70 8.23 -17.28 12.62
N LYS A 71 8.32 -17.26 11.28
CA LYS A 71 7.21 -16.83 10.41
C LYS A 71 6.02 -17.80 10.49
N ALA A 72 6.26 -19.12 10.51
CA ALA A 72 5.22 -20.12 10.67
C ALA A 72 4.52 -20.00 12.04
N SER A 73 5.28 -19.78 13.12
CA SER A 73 4.74 -19.55 14.47
C SER A 73 3.87 -18.29 14.52
N ALA A 74 4.36 -17.16 14.02
CA ALA A 74 3.59 -15.91 13.96
C ALA A 74 2.33 -16.02 13.09
N GLN A 75 2.39 -16.80 11.99
CA GLN A 75 1.23 -17.04 11.12
C GLN A 75 0.21 -18.01 11.74
N ALA A 76 0.65 -18.98 12.55
CA ALA A 76 -0.22 -19.81 13.38
C ALA A 76 -0.92 -18.97 14.46
N GLU A 77 -0.18 -18.13 15.19
CA GLU A 77 -0.75 -17.22 16.20
C GLU A 77 -1.77 -16.25 15.57
N ALA A 78 -1.46 -15.66 14.41
CA ALA A 78 -2.39 -14.82 13.66
C ALA A 78 -3.66 -15.58 13.23
N SER A 79 -3.57 -16.87 12.92
CA SER A 79 -4.74 -17.71 12.60
C SER A 79 -5.62 -17.99 13.83
N GLU A 80 -5.02 -18.17 15.01
CA GLU A 80 -5.78 -18.27 16.26
C GLU A 80 -6.46 -16.94 16.62
N TRP A 81 -5.74 -15.82 16.52
CA TRP A 81 -6.32 -14.50 16.77
C TRP A 81 -7.46 -14.18 15.81
N LYS A 82 -7.32 -14.56 14.52
CA LYS A 82 -8.41 -14.45 13.56
C LYS A 82 -9.63 -15.27 13.99
N ARG A 83 -9.45 -16.54 14.38
CA ARG A 83 -10.54 -17.41 14.85
C ARG A 83 -11.22 -16.88 16.12
N LYS A 84 -10.44 -16.33 17.07
CA LYS A 84 -10.95 -15.68 18.29
C LYS A 84 -11.78 -14.43 17.96
N TYR A 85 -11.32 -13.63 17.00
CA TYR A 85 -12.04 -12.45 16.51
C TYR A 85 -13.35 -12.81 15.77
N GLU A 86 -13.33 -13.85 14.93
CA GLU A 86 -14.53 -14.32 14.21
C GLU A 86 -15.61 -14.83 15.19
N LEU A 87 -15.23 -15.59 16.22
CA LEU A 87 -16.14 -16.03 17.28
C LEU A 87 -16.73 -14.86 18.09
N GLU A 88 -15.93 -13.87 18.47
CA GLU A 88 -16.43 -12.71 19.21
C GLU A 88 -17.31 -11.80 18.33
N ARG A 89 -17.07 -11.75 17.01
CA ARG A 89 -17.94 -11.07 16.05
C ARG A 89 -19.30 -11.76 15.92
N GLU A 90 -19.33 -13.09 15.83
CA GLU A 90 -20.60 -13.85 15.85
C GLU A 90 -21.36 -13.66 17.16
N ARG A 91 -20.65 -13.65 18.30
CA ARG A 91 -21.22 -13.37 19.62
C ARG A 91 -21.86 -11.97 19.69
N ASN A 92 -21.20 -10.95 19.15
CA ASN A 92 -21.72 -9.58 19.13
C ASN A 92 -22.94 -9.46 18.20
N LEU A 93 -22.92 -10.07 17.01
CA LEU A 93 -24.10 -10.15 16.13
C LEU A 93 -25.29 -10.86 16.81
N GLN A 94 -25.04 -11.90 17.61
CA GLN A 94 -26.10 -12.55 18.40
C GLN A 94 -26.62 -11.67 19.55
N LEU A 95 -25.80 -10.77 20.10
CA LEU A 95 -26.23 -9.79 21.10
C LEU A 95 -27.05 -8.66 20.44
N GLU A 96 -26.61 -8.13 19.30
CA GLU A 96 -27.34 -7.10 18.53
C GLU A 96 -28.71 -7.61 18.06
N ASN A 97 -28.80 -8.85 17.55
CA ASN A 97 -30.06 -9.48 17.19
C ASN A 97 -30.99 -9.71 18.40
N LYS A 98 -30.44 -9.98 19.60
CA LYS A 98 -31.21 -10.03 20.85
C LYS A 98 -31.68 -8.65 21.32
N VAL A 99 -30.92 -7.60 21.04
CA VAL A 99 -31.36 -6.22 21.29
C VAL A 99 -32.50 -5.84 20.34
N LEU A 100 -32.39 -6.08 19.03
CA LEU A 100 -33.48 -5.82 18.08
C LEU A 100 -34.78 -6.54 18.46
N THR A 101 -34.72 -7.85 18.70
CA THR A 101 -35.91 -8.63 19.10
C THR A 101 -36.49 -8.21 20.46
N SER A 102 -35.71 -7.58 21.34
CA SER A 102 -36.23 -6.95 22.57
C SER A 102 -36.95 -5.62 22.34
N VAL A 103 -36.63 -4.90 21.25
CA VAL A 103 -37.29 -3.65 20.86
C VAL A 103 -38.63 -3.90 20.16
N GLU A 104 -38.69 -4.92 19.27
CA GLU A 104 -39.91 -5.28 18.53
C GLU A 104 -41.09 -5.69 19.44
N HIS A 105 -40.83 -6.14 20.67
CA HIS A 105 -41.88 -6.46 21.65
C HIS A 105 -42.46 -5.26 22.42
N ASN A 106 -41.94 -4.04 22.25
CA ASN A 106 -42.43 -2.83 22.93
C ASN A 106 -43.05 -1.78 21.99
N GLY A 107 -43.10 -2.02 20.68
CA GLY A 107 -43.55 -1.05 19.67
C GLY A 107 -44.89 -1.40 19.02
N ASN A 108 -46.01 -1.38 19.76
CA ASN A 108 -47.31 -1.73 19.19
C ASN A 108 -48.48 -0.82 19.66
N CYS A 109 -48.78 0.22 18.89
CA CYS A 109 -50.05 0.96 18.98
C CYS A 109 -50.42 1.71 17.69
N THR A 110 -51.73 1.70 17.39
CA THR A 110 -52.45 2.59 16.44
C THR A 110 -51.99 2.60 14.98
N GLU A 111 -52.46 1.61 14.21
CA GLU A 111 -52.75 1.80 12.78
C GLU A 111 -53.90 2.82 12.58
N LYS A 112 -53.89 3.56 11.47
CA LYS A 112 -55.12 3.83 10.69
C LYS A 112 -54.86 4.41 9.28
N LYS A 113 -55.47 3.73 8.30
CA LYS A 113 -55.67 4.03 6.87
C LYS A 113 -55.56 5.51 6.42
N VAL A 114 -54.91 5.70 5.27
CA VAL A 114 -55.48 6.38 4.08
C VAL A 114 -55.01 5.62 2.82
N GLU A 115 -55.85 5.56 1.78
CA GLU A 115 -55.61 4.88 0.49
C GLU A 115 -55.30 5.91 -0.63
N ASN A 116 -55.00 5.42 -1.85
CA ASN A 116 -54.95 6.16 -3.13
C ASN A 116 -53.73 7.09 -3.37
N SER A 117 -53.15 7.15 -4.58
CA SER A 117 -53.30 6.32 -5.80
C SER A 117 -52.05 6.41 -6.68
N GLU A 118 -51.73 5.34 -7.41
CA GLU A 118 -50.94 5.44 -8.64
C GLU A 118 -51.79 6.01 -9.78
N GLN A 119 -51.23 6.92 -10.58
CA GLN A 119 -51.34 7.01 -12.06
C GLN A 119 -50.90 8.39 -12.57
N HIS A 120 -49.80 8.45 -13.32
CA HIS A 120 -49.89 8.79 -14.76
C HIS A 120 -48.54 8.67 -15.50
N LEU A 121 -48.44 7.64 -16.34
CA LEU A 121 -47.56 7.64 -17.52
C LEU A 121 -48.39 8.11 -18.72
N LYS A 122 -47.86 8.98 -19.58
CA LYS A 122 -48.39 9.17 -20.94
C LYS A 122 -47.35 9.74 -21.91
N LEU A 123 -47.26 9.09 -23.07
CA LEU A 123 -46.39 9.44 -24.20
C LEU A 123 -46.77 10.77 -24.86
N MET A 124 -45.76 11.43 -25.44
CA MET A 124 -45.90 12.14 -26.72
C MET A 124 -44.61 12.00 -27.54
N ASN A 125 -44.75 11.64 -28.83
CA ASN A 125 -43.64 11.56 -29.78
C ASN A 125 -43.53 12.87 -30.58
N GLY A 126 -42.31 13.24 -31.00
CA GLY A 126 -42.08 14.41 -31.85
C GLY A 126 -40.70 14.41 -32.49
N THR A 127 -40.54 13.76 -33.65
CA THR A 127 -39.29 13.72 -34.41
C THR A 127 -39.03 15.03 -35.16
N ASN A 128 -37.88 15.67 -34.94
CA ASN A 128 -37.19 16.38 -36.03
C ASN A 128 -35.70 16.70 -35.76
N GLN A 129 -34.90 16.44 -36.80
CA GLN A 129 -33.63 17.10 -37.19
C GLN A 129 -32.77 17.81 -36.13
N LYS A 130 -31.62 17.21 -35.78
CA LYS A 130 -30.30 17.80 -36.11
C LYS A 130 -29.13 16.84 -35.85
N SER A 131 -28.28 16.66 -36.85
CA SER A 131 -26.89 16.26 -36.63
C SER A 131 -26.11 17.49 -36.16
N GLN A 132 -25.65 17.50 -34.91
CA GLN A 132 -24.70 18.48 -34.39
C GLN A 132 -23.72 17.83 -33.41
N LEU A 133 -22.48 18.31 -33.41
CA LEU A 133 -21.39 17.78 -32.59
C LEU A 133 -21.67 18.02 -31.11
N TYR A 134 -21.67 16.96 -30.29
CA TYR A 134 -21.60 17.10 -28.83
C TYR A 134 -20.18 17.46 -28.37
N ARG A 135 -19.77 18.70 -28.69
CA ARG A 135 -18.61 19.36 -28.09
C ARG A 135 -18.98 19.78 -26.66
N GLY A 136 -19.03 18.81 -25.75
CA GLY A 136 -19.36 19.00 -24.33
C GLY A 136 -18.47 20.08 -23.69
N LYS A 137 -19.10 21.03 -22.99
CA LYS A 137 -18.42 22.22 -22.43
C LYS A 137 -17.67 21.89 -21.13
N ASN A 138 -16.53 21.21 -21.22
CA ASN A 138 -15.63 21.06 -20.07
C ASN A 138 -14.85 22.35 -19.82
N GLY A 139 -15.49 23.29 -19.13
CA GLY A 139 -14.89 24.53 -18.64
C GLY A 139 -15.92 25.65 -18.45
N ILE A 140 -16.25 25.93 -17.18
CA ILE A 140 -16.86 27.20 -16.72
C ILE A 140 -16.63 27.36 -15.21
N TYR A 141 -15.91 28.42 -14.88
CA TYR A 141 -15.87 29.32 -13.72
C TYR A 141 -16.33 28.93 -12.29
N SER A 142 -15.72 29.62 -11.33
CA SER A 142 -15.92 29.50 -9.88
C SER A 142 -16.56 30.75 -9.22
N HIS A 143 -17.41 31.51 -9.93
CA HIS A 143 -17.89 32.81 -9.44
C HIS A 143 -19.42 33.06 -9.51
N GLU A 144 -20.28 32.03 -9.48
CA GLU A 144 -21.74 32.28 -9.50
C GLU A 144 -22.62 31.35 -8.64
N VAL A 145 -22.34 31.24 -7.33
CA VAL A 145 -23.39 31.18 -6.27
C VAL A 145 -22.89 31.86 -4.97
N LEU A 146 -22.58 33.16 -5.05
CA LEU A 146 -22.55 34.06 -3.89
C LEU A 146 -23.06 35.44 -4.32
N ARG A 147 -24.38 35.61 -4.31
CA ARG A 147 -25.03 36.91 -4.24
C ARG A 147 -25.88 36.91 -2.98
N ASP A 148 -25.77 37.95 -2.18
CA ASP A 148 -26.54 38.10 -0.96
C ASP A 148 -28.04 38.11 -1.26
N ARG A 149 -28.80 37.37 -0.44
CA ARG A 149 -30.23 37.61 -0.32
C ARG A 149 -30.66 37.40 1.12
N GLU A 150 -30.76 38.51 1.84
CA GLU A 150 -31.31 38.53 3.19
C GLU A 150 -32.74 37.99 3.18
N GLN A 151 -33.03 37.02 4.05
CA GLN A 151 -34.39 36.76 4.52
C GLN A 151 -34.35 36.09 5.90
N ASN A 152 -34.83 36.81 6.91
CA ASN A 152 -34.82 36.37 8.31
C ASN A 152 -35.94 35.35 8.59
N SER A 153 -35.58 34.21 9.20
CA SER A 153 -36.47 33.45 10.08
C SER A 153 -35.66 32.60 11.06
N TYR A 154 -36.18 32.40 12.27
CA TYR A 154 -35.40 31.99 13.45
C TYR A 154 -35.21 30.47 13.60
N SER A 155 -33.96 30.04 13.82
CA SER A 155 -33.65 28.90 14.71
C SER A 155 -32.19 28.97 15.21
N ASN A 156 -31.98 29.18 16.51
CA ASN A 156 -30.63 29.36 17.09
C ASN A 156 -29.93 28.01 17.37
N VAL A 157 -28.93 27.66 16.56
CA VAL A 157 -27.82 26.76 16.97
C VAL A 157 -26.51 27.32 16.42
N HIS A 158 -25.67 27.90 17.29
CA HIS A 158 -24.34 28.40 16.89
C HIS A 158 -23.31 27.27 16.79
N SER A 159 -23.24 26.61 15.63
CA SER A 159 -22.00 25.97 15.20
C SER A 159 -21.06 27.02 14.60
N LYS A 160 -20.03 27.43 15.37
CA LYS A 160 -18.92 28.19 14.78
C LYS A 160 -18.18 27.28 13.80
N LEU A 161 -18.35 27.49 12.49
CA LEU A 161 -17.50 26.84 11.49
C LEU A 161 -16.05 27.26 11.73
N ILE A 162 -15.24 26.33 12.21
CA ILE A 162 -13.79 26.49 12.29
C ILE A 162 -13.27 26.42 10.85
N ARG A 163 -12.75 27.54 10.35
CA ARG A 163 -12.22 27.61 8.98
C ARG A 163 -10.92 26.80 8.92
N LYS A 164 -10.92 25.75 8.09
CA LYS A 164 -9.75 24.92 7.81
C LYS A 164 -8.55 25.79 7.40
N ALA A 165 -7.35 25.44 7.84
CA ALA A 165 -6.14 26.13 7.43
C ALA A 165 -5.80 25.82 5.96
N SER A 166 -5.65 26.86 5.16
CA SER A 166 -5.21 26.75 3.77
C SER A 166 -3.69 26.68 3.67
N PHE A 167 -3.19 25.99 2.65
CA PHE A 167 -1.77 25.83 2.35
C PHE A 167 -1.55 25.80 0.84
N LYS A 168 -0.33 26.16 0.42
CA LYS A 168 0.16 26.00 -0.96
C LYS A 168 1.30 25.00 -1.01
N LEU A 169 1.26 24.13 -2.01
CA LEU A 169 2.44 23.37 -2.42
C LEU A 169 3.34 24.27 -3.27
N HIS A 170 4.65 24.15 -3.07
CA HIS A 170 5.69 24.85 -3.81
C HIS A 170 6.74 23.83 -4.26
N TRP A 171 7.19 23.94 -5.50
CA TRP A 171 8.24 23.10 -6.06
C TRP A 171 9.59 23.78 -5.84
N SER A 172 10.43 23.22 -4.95
CA SER A 172 11.74 23.81 -4.63
C SER A 172 12.87 23.18 -5.44
N CYS A 173 13.76 24.00 -5.98
CA CYS A 173 15.02 23.59 -6.58
C CYS A 173 16.18 23.99 -5.66
N ASN A 174 16.89 22.99 -5.11
CA ASN A 174 18.23 23.22 -4.55
C ASN A 174 19.22 23.42 -5.72
N GLY A 175 19.26 24.64 -6.25
CA GLY A 175 20.06 24.99 -7.42
C GLY A 175 19.93 26.47 -7.81
N GLU A 176 20.86 27.27 -7.27
CA GLU A 176 21.21 28.63 -7.71
C GLU A 176 20.19 29.78 -7.58
N LYS A 177 20.73 31.01 -7.61
CA LYS A 177 20.01 32.27 -7.44
C LYS A 177 19.53 32.80 -8.81
N ASN A 178 18.33 32.44 -9.23
CA ASN A 178 17.61 33.17 -10.27
C ASN A 178 16.09 32.98 -10.13
N ASP A 179 15.43 33.95 -9.50
CA ASP A 179 13.97 34.04 -9.44
C ASP A 179 13.39 34.40 -10.82
N GLN A 180 13.12 33.39 -11.66
CA GLN A 180 12.11 33.40 -12.73
C GLN A 180 12.02 32.03 -13.41
N HIS A 181 10.96 31.26 -13.11
CA HIS A 181 10.07 30.59 -14.08
C HIS A 181 9.09 29.64 -13.37
N LYS A 182 7.84 29.58 -13.86
CA LYS A 182 6.74 28.68 -13.48
C LYS A 182 6.48 28.48 -11.98
N HIS A 183 5.62 29.34 -11.42
CA HIS A 183 4.91 29.06 -10.17
C HIS A 183 3.60 28.31 -10.47
N ASP A 184 3.60 26.97 -10.35
CA ASP A 184 2.37 26.19 -10.43
C ASP A 184 1.60 26.25 -9.10
N ILE A 185 0.55 27.07 -9.06
CA ILE A 185 -0.22 27.38 -7.86
C ILE A 185 -1.37 26.38 -7.70
N VAL A 186 -1.28 25.51 -6.69
CA VAL A 186 -2.39 24.63 -6.26
C VAL A 186 -2.99 25.18 -4.96
N SER A 187 -4.25 25.63 -5.01
CA SER A 187 -5.04 26.10 -3.87
C SER A 187 -6.03 25.03 -3.39
N PHE A 188 -6.04 24.72 -2.10
CA PHE A 188 -6.74 23.53 -1.57
C PHE A 188 -8.27 23.68 -1.37
N ASP A 189 -8.89 24.80 -1.75
CA ASP A 189 -10.33 25.10 -1.54
C ASP A 189 -11.31 24.07 -2.17
N LYS A 190 -10.82 23.14 -3.01
CA LYS A 190 -11.61 22.03 -3.59
C LYS A 190 -10.90 20.66 -3.53
N GLY A 191 -9.90 20.50 -2.66
CA GLY A 191 -9.20 19.23 -2.40
C GLY A 191 -8.29 18.67 -3.52
N ASN A 192 -8.59 18.91 -4.79
CA ASN A 192 -7.86 18.40 -5.96
C ASN A 192 -6.36 18.74 -5.95
N ILE A 193 -5.51 17.71 -5.98
CA ILE A 193 -4.07 17.85 -6.25
C ILE A 193 -3.77 17.23 -7.61
N SER A 194 -3.85 18.04 -8.67
CA SER A 194 -3.43 17.66 -10.03
C SER A 194 -2.09 18.31 -10.37
N THR A 195 -1.04 17.50 -10.55
CA THR A 195 0.30 17.99 -10.87
C THR A 195 0.51 18.12 -12.38
N ALA A 196 0.63 19.36 -12.87
CA ALA A 196 1.19 19.63 -14.19
C ALA A 196 2.73 19.58 -14.13
N GLU A 197 3.36 19.21 -15.24
CA GLU A 197 4.80 19.36 -15.57
C GLU A 197 5.79 19.29 -14.39
N ARG A 198 6.19 18.06 -14.00
CA ARG A 198 7.15 17.77 -12.92
C ARG A 198 8.51 18.45 -13.16
N SER A 199 8.77 19.60 -12.52
CA SER A 199 9.98 20.42 -12.75
C SER A 199 10.84 20.74 -11.50
N SER A 200 10.65 20.06 -10.36
CA SER A 200 11.62 20.11 -9.26
C SER A 200 11.79 18.78 -8.52
N LYS A 201 12.88 18.66 -7.75
CA LYS A 201 13.30 17.44 -7.04
C LYS A 201 12.63 17.24 -5.67
N GLN A 202 12.05 18.29 -5.11
CA GLN A 202 11.47 18.26 -3.76
C GLN A 202 10.24 19.16 -3.67
N ILE A 203 9.18 18.64 -3.05
CA ILE A 203 7.90 19.32 -2.85
C ILE A 203 7.89 19.89 -1.43
N CYS A 204 7.54 21.16 -1.30
CA CYS A 204 7.43 21.86 -0.03
C CYS A 204 6.00 22.34 0.21
N LEU A 205 5.44 22.04 1.38
CA LEU A 205 4.16 22.57 1.84
C LEU A 205 4.39 23.85 2.65
N LYS A 206 3.67 24.92 2.33
CA LYS A 206 3.67 26.16 3.11
C LYS A 206 2.24 26.52 3.51
N TRP A 207 1.99 26.63 4.81
CA TRP A 207 0.76 27.16 5.36
C TRP A 207 0.53 28.61 4.90
N GLU A 208 -0.68 28.93 4.45
CA GLU A 208 -1.11 30.32 4.23
C GLU A 208 -1.64 30.93 5.54
N SER A 209 -2.38 30.11 6.29
CA SER A 209 -2.87 30.38 7.64
C SER A 209 -2.34 29.30 8.59
N PRO A 210 -1.98 29.62 9.85
CA PRO A 210 -1.46 28.62 10.78
C PRO A 210 -2.47 27.48 11.00
N PRO A 211 -2.03 26.21 10.98
CA PRO A 211 -2.91 25.06 11.26
C PRO A 211 -3.47 25.14 12.67
N GLN A 212 -4.75 24.80 12.82
CA GLN A 212 -5.50 24.87 14.07
C GLN A 212 -5.93 23.50 14.58
N THR A 213 -6.16 22.53 13.70
CA THR A 213 -6.73 21.21 14.05
C THR A 213 -5.83 20.06 13.65
N VAL A 214 -5.39 19.30 14.65
CA VAL A 214 -4.52 18.12 14.52
C VAL A 214 -5.26 16.84 14.87
N LEU A 215 -5.12 15.81 14.04
CA LEU A 215 -5.60 14.45 14.32
C LEU A 215 -4.43 13.57 14.78
N ILE A 216 -4.52 12.94 15.95
CA ILE A 216 -3.51 11.97 16.43
C ILE A 216 -4.07 10.55 16.30
N ILE A 217 -3.33 9.70 15.58
CA ILE A 217 -3.61 8.27 15.39
C ILE A 217 -2.47 7.46 16.03
N THR A 218 -2.79 6.36 16.70
CA THR A 218 -1.81 5.64 17.54
C THR A 218 -1.77 4.15 17.24
N LYS A 219 -0.58 3.54 17.31
CA LYS A 219 -0.43 2.08 17.37
C LYS A 219 -1.18 1.54 18.61
N PRO A 220 -2.13 0.61 18.46
CA PRO A 220 -2.87 0.04 19.59
C PRO A 220 -1.97 -0.79 20.50
N ASN A 221 -2.44 -1.01 21.72
CA ASN A 221 -1.89 -1.98 22.70
C ASN A 221 -0.40 -1.78 23.06
N SER A 222 0.12 -0.54 22.98
CA SER A 222 1.50 -0.21 23.37
C SER A 222 1.54 0.88 24.44
N SER A 223 2.21 0.63 25.55
CA SER A 223 2.28 1.54 26.71
C SER A 223 3.14 2.77 26.44
N SER A 224 4.30 2.63 25.79
CA SER A 224 5.15 3.77 25.40
C SER A 224 4.42 4.76 24.49
N VAL A 225 3.65 4.24 23.53
CA VAL A 225 2.81 5.04 22.63
C VAL A 225 1.74 5.81 23.39
N LYS A 226 1.12 5.21 24.42
CA LYS A 226 0.14 5.91 25.28
C LYS A 226 0.76 7.06 26.05
N VAL A 227 1.91 6.84 26.70
CA VAL A 227 2.63 7.88 27.46
C VAL A 227 3.04 9.05 26.55
N ILE A 228 3.63 8.76 25.39
CA ILE A 228 4.07 9.79 24.45
C ILE A 228 2.87 10.53 23.82
N CYS A 229 1.76 9.83 23.55
CA CYS A 229 0.50 10.48 23.16
C CYS A 229 -0.04 11.41 24.26
N ALA A 230 -0.03 10.97 25.53
CA ALA A 230 -0.49 11.74 26.67
C ALA A 230 0.34 13.04 26.86
N GLU A 231 1.67 12.96 26.74
CA GLU A 231 2.55 14.14 26.71
C GLU A 231 2.34 15.04 25.49
N MET A 232 2.22 14.47 24.29
CA MET A 232 2.02 15.22 23.06
C MET A 232 0.71 16.00 23.09
N VAL A 233 -0.37 15.41 23.60
CA VAL A 233 -1.68 16.07 23.78
C VAL A 233 -1.60 17.22 24.79
N ARG A 234 -0.84 17.07 25.90
CA ARG A 234 -0.57 18.17 26.84
C ARG A 234 0.14 19.33 26.13
N TRP A 235 1.23 19.04 25.41
CA TRP A 235 2.04 20.06 24.71
C TRP A 235 1.30 20.75 23.55
N LEU A 236 0.51 20.02 22.76
CA LEU A 236 -0.31 20.61 21.68
C LEU A 236 -1.39 21.56 22.23
N ARG A 237 -1.92 21.28 23.43
CA ARG A 237 -2.88 22.18 24.11
C ARG A 237 -2.22 23.51 24.52
N GLU A 238 -0.95 23.50 24.92
CA GLU A 238 -0.13 24.72 25.15
C GLU A 238 0.14 25.53 23.87
N LYS A 239 -0.17 24.97 22.70
CA LYS A 239 -0.15 25.67 21.39
C LYS A 239 -1.54 26.06 20.90
N HIS A 240 -2.56 25.95 21.74
CA HIS A 240 -3.96 26.29 21.45
C HIS A 240 -4.56 25.55 20.24
N LEU A 241 -4.05 24.35 19.95
CA LEU A 241 -4.54 23.50 18.86
C LEU A 241 -5.76 22.68 19.28
N ASN A 242 -6.73 22.56 18.37
CA ASN A 242 -7.83 21.61 18.48
C ASN A 242 -7.30 20.19 18.23
N ILE A 243 -7.44 19.31 19.21
CA ILE A 243 -6.87 17.96 19.16
C ILE A 243 -7.99 16.94 18.97
N TYR A 244 -7.96 16.26 17.83
CA TYR A 244 -8.79 15.09 17.51
C TYR A 244 -7.98 13.81 17.73
N VAL A 245 -8.63 12.76 18.24
CA VAL A 245 -8.04 11.41 18.35
C VAL A 245 -9.07 10.33 18.00
N GLU A 246 -8.61 9.11 17.74
CA GLU A 246 -9.48 7.93 17.58
C GLU A 246 -10.37 7.69 18.83
N PRO A 247 -11.63 7.22 18.70
CA PRO A 247 -12.51 6.99 19.85
C PRO A 247 -11.88 6.12 20.96
N ARG A 248 -11.12 5.08 20.59
CA ARG A 248 -10.32 4.25 21.51
C ARG A 248 -9.34 5.08 22.33
N VAL A 249 -8.58 5.96 21.67
CA VAL A 249 -7.54 6.80 22.28
C VAL A 249 -8.17 7.84 23.20
N ARG A 250 -9.33 8.41 22.84
CA ARG A 250 -10.08 9.33 23.71
C ARG A 250 -10.50 8.65 25.01
N THR A 251 -11.04 7.44 24.94
CA THR A 251 -11.44 6.66 26.12
C THR A 251 -10.22 6.31 26.99
N GLU A 252 -9.09 5.95 26.39
CA GLU A 252 -7.85 5.67 27.12
C GLU A 252 -7.31 6.93 27.85
N LEU A 253 -7.27 8.09 27.18
CA LEU A 253 -6.80 9.35 27.78
C LEU A 253 -7.73 9.86 28.89
N VAL A 254 -9.05 9.81 28.69
CA VAL A 254 -10.03 10.25 29.71
C VAL A 254 -10.04 9.32 30.93
N ALA A 255 -9.74 8.03 30.74
CA ALA A 255 -9.55 7.08 31.84
C ALA A 255 -8.23 7.31 32.61
N GLU A 256 -7.17 7.81 31.98
CA GLU A 256 -5.94 8.26 32.66
C GLU A 256 -6.21 9.54 33.48
N SER A 257 -6.91 10.53 32.89
CA SER A 257 -7.23 11.78 33.60
C SER A 257 -8.39 12.56 32.98
N SER A 258 -9.27 13.07 33.85
CA SER A 258 -10.31 14.05 33.50
C SER A 258 -9.76 15.35 32.89
N TYR A 259 -8.47 15.62 33.03
CA TYR A 259 -7.76 16.69 32.31
C TYR A 259 -8.01 16.64 30.80
N TYR A 260 -8.18 15.44 30.22
CA TYR A 260 -8.29 15.20 28.77
C TYR A 260 -9.70 15.39 28.19
N ASN A 261 -10.70 15.81 28.98
CA ASN A 261 -12.08 15.99 28.51
C ASN A 261 -12.25 16.97 27.33
N PHE A 262 -11.27 17.85 27.08
CA PHE A 262 -11.25 18.76 25.92
C PHE A 262 -10.91 18.08 24.58
N VAL A 263 -10.36 16.86 24.61
CA VAL A 263 -9.95 16.12 23.41
C VAL A 263 -11.19 15.69 22.63
N GLN A 264 -11.19 15.98 21.33
CA GLN A 264 -12.30 15.72 20.42
C GLN A 264 -12.14 14.36 19.72
N THR A 265 -13.24 13.81 19.24
CA THR A 265 -13.28 12.63 18.38
C THR A 265 -14.55 12.68 17.54
N TRP A 266 -14.62 11.92 16.46
CA TRP A 266 -15.84 11.77 15.67
C TRP A 266 -16.79 10.77 16.33
N LYS A 267 -18.11 10.96 16.17
CA LYS A 267 -19.04 9.85 16.42
C LYS A 267 -18.88 8.80 15.32
N ILE A 268 -19.29 7.57 15.62
CA ILE A 268 -19.40 6.50 14.60
C ILE A 268 -20.45 6.91 13.54
N GLU A 269 -21.53 7.58 13.97
CA GLU A 269 -22.63 8.08 13.14
C GLU A 269 -22.24 9.21 12.16
N ASP A 270 -21.32 10.11 12.56
CA ASP A 270 -20.95 11.29 11.74
C ASP A 270 -20.12 10.92 10.49
N GLY A 271 -19.65 9.67 10.41
CA GLY A 271 -18.80 9.15 9.35
C GLY A 271 -17.36 9.67 9.39
N ILE A 272 -16.43 8.84 8.92
CA ILE A 272 -15.02 9.24 8.74
C ILE A 272 -14.89 10.25 7.58
N SER A 273 -15.83 10.25 6.64
CA SER A 273 -15.84 11.07 5.41
C SER A 273 -15.64 12.56 5.66
N LEU A 274 -16.24 13.14 6.70
CA LEU A 274 -16.14 14.56 7.04
C LEU A 274 -14.85 14.94 7.81
N LEU A 275 -14.00 13.97 8.16
CA LEU A 275 -12.78 14.22 8.94
C LEU A 275 -11.75 15.03 8.14
N HIS A 276 -11.72 14.87 6.81
CA HIS A 276 -10.79 15.57 5.93
C HIS A 276 -11.07 17.09 5.82
N GLU A 277 -12.30 17.53 6.12
CA GLU A 277 -12.69 18.95 6.13
C GLU A 277 -12.27 19.64 7.44
N LYS A 278 -12.26 18.90 8.55
CA LYS A 278 -12.02 19.42 9.90
C LYS A 278 -10.55 19.42 10.31
N VAL A 279 -9.73 18.55 9.71
CA VAL A 279 -8.34 18.29 10.11
C VAL A 279 -7.35 18.96 9.14
N ASP A 280 -6.43 19.75 9.68
CA ASP A 280 -5.38 20.43 8.92
C ASP A 280 -4.18 19.53 8.66
N PHE A 281 -3.76 18.74 9.67
CA PHE A 281 -2.71 17.72 9.55
C PHE A 281 -2.94 16.53 10.50
N VAL A 282 -2.36 15.39 10.15
CA VAL A 282 -2.42 14.14 10.91
C VAL A 282 -1.06 13.86 11.53
N VAL A 283 -1.03 13.39 12.77
CA VAL A 283 0.16 12.85 13.43
C VAL A 283 -0.06 11.35 13.67
N THR A 284 0.85 10.50 13.23
CA THR A 284 0.80 9.06 13.52
C THR A 284 1.92 8.67 14.46
N LEU A 285 1.56 8.11 15.62
CA LEU A 285 2.47 7.55 16.60
C LEU A 285 2.54 6.02 16.42
N GLY A 286 3.54 5.52 15.69
CA GLY A 286 3.68 4.08 15.47
C GLY A 286 4.76 3.67 14.46
N GLY A 287 4.39 2.75 13.57
CA GLY A 287 5.22 2.30 12.44
C GLY A 287 4.48 2.49 11.12
N ASP A 288 5.03 2.01 10.01
CA ASP A 288 4.45 2.20 8.67
C ASP A 288 2.98 1.71 8.58
N GLY A 289 2.62 0.62 9.27
CA GLY A 289 1.22 0.14 9.36
C GLY A 289 0.25 1.11 10.04
N THR A 290 0.74 2.06 10.86
CA THR A 290 -0.05 3.16 11.43
C THR A 290 -0.28 4.26 10.39
N VAL A 291 0.65 4.46 9.45
CA VAL A 291 0.48 5.36 8.29
C VAL A 291 -0.51 4.76 7.28
N LEU A 292 -0.44 3.44 7.03
CA LEU A 292 -1.45 2.72 6.24
C LEU A 292 -2.85 2.85 6.85
N TRP A 293 -2.98 2.70 8.18
CA TRP A 293 -4.25 2.91 8.88
C TRP A 293 -4.77 4.34 8.68
N ALA A 294 -3.94 5.35 8.95
CA ALA A 294 -4.29 6.76 8.75
C ALA A 294 -4.74 7.04 7.30
N ALA A 295 -4.02 6.54 6.29
CA ALA A 295 -4.39 6.71 4.90
C ALA A 295 -5.70 5.98 4.51
N SER A 296 -5.95 4.80 5.08
CA SER A 296 -7.15 4.00 4.78
C SER A 296 -8.46 4.64 5.27
N MET A 297 -8.38 5.54 6.27
CA MET A 297 -9.51 6.34 6.76
C MET A 297 -9.99 7.39 5.74
N PHE A 298 -9.08 7.95 4.92
CA PHE A 298 -9.40 9.05 4.01
C PHE A 298 -9.66 8.54 2.59
N LYS A 299 -10.94 8.28 2.26
CA LYS A 299 -11.37 7.83 0.91
C LYS A 299 -11.24 8.90 -0.19
N GLY A 300 -11.02 10.17 0.19
CA GLY A 300 -10.80 11.30 -0.72
C GLY A 300 -9.46 11.99 -0.48
N PRO A 301 -9.41 13.34 -0.47
CA PRO A 301 -8.21 14.10 -0.11
C PRO A 301 -7.70 13.76 1.29
N VAL A 302 -6.38 13.73 1.46
CA VAL A 302 -5.71 13.31 2.69
C VAL A 302 -4.94 14.51 3.25
N PRO A 303 -5.16 14.94 4.51
CA PRO A 303 -4.34 15.98 5.13
C PRO A 303 -2.89 15.51 5.31
N PRO A 304 -1.88 16.41 5.31
CA PRO A 304 -0.48 16.06 5.53
C PRO A 304 -0.26 15.18 6.76
N ILE A 305 0.34 14.00 6.56
CA ILE A 305 0.66 13.07 7.64
C ILE A 305 2.08 13.34 8.14
N VAL A 306 2.23 13.40 9.47
CA VAL A 306 3.48 13.58 10.22
C VAL A 306 3.76 12.29 11.00
N PRO A 307 4.62 11.40 10.49
CA PRO A 307 4.74 10.04 11.00
C PRO A 307 5.96 9.85 11.92
N PHE A 308 5.71 9.68 13.22
CA PHE A 308 6.74 9.41 14.23
C PHE A 308 6.92 7.92 14.49
N SER A 309 8.16 7.45 14.32
CA SER A 309 8.64 6.13 14.72
C SER A 309 8.79 6.01 16.24
N LEU A 310 8.47 4.83 16.77
CA LEU A 310 8.49 4.47 18.20
C LEU A 310 9.27 3.16 18.43
N GLY A 311 10.38 3.00 17.71
CA GLY A 311 11.16 1.76 17.63
C GLY A 311 12.07 1.76 16.41
N SER A 312 12.13 0.64 15.68
CA SER A 312 12.84 0.57 14.40
C SER A 312 12.26 1.56 13.37
N LEU A 313 13.14 2.31 12.69
CA LEU A 313 12.77 3.23 11.63
C LEU A 313 12.11 2.48 10.46
N GLY A 314 10.93 2.93 10.02
CA GLY A 314 10.24 2.39 8.85
C GLY A 314 10.45 3.25 7.60
N PHE A 315 10.03 2.75 6.44
CA PHE A 315 10.15 3.46 5.16
C PHE A 315 9.14 4.61 5.01
N MET A 316 8.19 4.75 5.95
CA MET A 316 7.19 5.81 5.98
C MET A 316 7.24 6.66 7.25
N THR A 317 8.17 6.40 8.18
CA THR A 317 8.19 6.98 9.53
C THR A 317 9.53 7.67 9.88
N PRO A 318 10.03 8.65 9.08
CA PRO A 318 11.34 9.27 9.28
C PRO A 318 11.56 9.92 10.65
N PHE A 319 10.52 10.51 11.27
CA PHE A 319 10.71 11.25 12.51
C PHE A 319 10.88 10.34 13.73
N TYR A 320 11.78 10.71 14.63
CA TYR A 320 11.96 10.07 15.94
C TYR A 320 11.01 10.64 16.99
N SER A 321 10.28 9.79 17.72
CA SER A 321 9.27 10.24 18.69
C SER A 321 9.81 11.13 19.81
N GLU A 322 11.07 10.94 20.18
CA GLU A 322 11.78 11.66 21.24
C GLU A 322 11.93 13.15 20.91
N LYS A 323 12.05 13.48 19.61
CA LYS A 323 12.22 14.85 19.09
C LYS A 323 10.91 15.58 18.80
N TYR A 324 9.74 15.02 19.14
CA TYR A 324 8.44 15.52 18.65
C TYR A 324 8.21 17.02 18.89
N LYS A 325 8.70 17.56 20.01
CA LYS A 325 8.58 18.99 20.39
C LYS A 325 9.36 19.94 19.47
N GLU A 326 10.31 19.45 18.69
CA GLU A 326 11.13 20.22 17.74
C GLU A 326 10.57 20.06 16.33
N CYS A 327 10.34 18.81 15.90
CA CYS A 327 9.73 18.49 14.62
C CYS A 327 8.37 19.20 14.46
N LEU A 328 7.50 19.15 15.48
CA LEU A 328 6.19 19.82 15.42
C LEU A 328 6.29 21.35 15.45
N LYS A 329 7.30 21.97 16.10
CA LYS A 329 7.50 23.43 15.98
C LYS A 329 7.83 23.82 14.54
N SER A 330 8.76 23.10 13.91
CA SER A 330 9.13 23.31 12.51
C SER A 330 7.92 23.14 11.58
N ILE A 331 7.15 22.06 11.78
CA ILE A 331 5.94 21.76 11.01
C ILE A 331 4.84 22.83 11.15
N LEU A 332 4.61 23.37 12.36
CA LEU A 332 3.60 24.41 12.58
C LEU A 332 4.03 25.78 12.01
N GLN A 333 5.33 26.01 11.82
CA GLN A 333 5.88 27.24 11.22
C GLN A 333 5.97 27.14 9.68
N GLY A 334 6.46 26.01 9.18
CA GLY A 334 6.74 25.76 7.76
C GLY A 334 7.93 26.57 7.20
N PRO A 335 8.31 26.33 5.93
CA PRO A 335 7.76 25.32 5.03
C PRO A 335 8.21 23.90 5.43
N ILE A 336 7.43 22.89 5.03
CA ILE A 336 7.66 21.47 5.33
C ILE A 336 8.03 20.74 4.04
N SER A 337 9.14 20.01 4.02
CA SER A 337 9.41 18.98 3.01
C SER A 337 8.32 17.90 3.02
N ILE A 338 7.77 17.55 1.85
CA ILE A 338 6.81 16.44 1.73
C ILE A 338 7.12 15.49 0.57
N THR A 339 6.76 14.23 0.75
CA THR A 339 6.60 13.23 -0.31
C THR A 339 5.10 13.03 -0.57
N LEU A 340 4.68 13.15 -1.83
CA LEU A 340 3.36 12.69 -2.28
C LEU A 340 3.44 11.20 -2.60
N ARG A 341 2.99 10.35 -1.66
CA ARG A 341 2.96 8.89 -1.85
C ARG A 341 1.68 8.51 -2.61
N HIS A 342 1.82 8.03 -3.85
CA HIS A 342 0.70 7.63 -4.70
C HIS A 342 -0.10 6.46 -4.09
N ARG A 343 -1.38 6.34 -4.45
CA ARG A 343 -2.27 5.21 -4.08
C ARG A 343 -2.79 4.50 -5.32
N LEU A 344 -2.96 3.18 -5.25
CA LEU A 344 -3.77 2.44 -6.21
C LEU A 344 -5.26 2.63 -5.89
N GLN A 345 -6.09 2.60 -6.93
CA GLN A 345 -7.55 2.57 -6.86
C GLN A 345 -8.04 1.26 -7.47
N CYS A 346 -8.78 0.48 -6.70
CA CYS A 346 -9.15 -0.89 -7.07
C CYS A 346 -10.67 -1.06 -7.11
N HIS A 347 -11.18 -1.68 -8.18
CA HIS A 347 -12.59 -1.99 -8.41
C HIS A 347 -12.76 -3.49 -8.65
N VAL A 348 -13.65 -4.14 -7.89
CA VAL A 348 -14.00 -5.55 -8.10
C VAL A 348 -15.18 -5.64 -9.05
N ILE A 349 -14.97 -6.19 -10.24
CA ILE A 349 -16.02 -6.47 -11.23
C ILE A 349 -16.47 -7.92 -11.04
N ARG A 350 -17.75 -8.10 -10.75
CA ARG A 350 -18.39 -9.41 -10.57
C ARG A 350 -19.03 -9.87 -11.87
N GLU A 351 -18.78 -11.11 -12.28
CA GLU A 351 -19.42 -11.69 -13.48
C GLU A 351 -20.96 -11.76 -13.34
N ALA A 352 -21.46 -11.92 -12.11
CA ALA A 352 -22.90 -11.92 -11.84
C ALA A 352 -23.58 -10.55 -12.07
N ALA A 353 -22.81 -9.45 -12.01
CA ALA A 353 -23.32 -8.09 -12.16
C ALA A 353 -23.49 -7.72 -13.64
N LYS A 354 -24.54 -8.25 -14.28
CA LYS A 354 -24.87 -8.03 -15.71
C LYS A 354 -25.30 -6.59 -16.08
N THR A 355 -25.09 -5.64 -15.18
CA THR A 355 -25.37 -4.20 -15.36
C THR A 355 -24.33 -3.41 -14.57
N GLU A 356 -23.79 -2.36 -15.19
CA GLU A 356 -22.57 -1.63 -14.78
C GLU A 356 -22.70 -0.77 -13.50
N TYR A 357 -23.72 -1.03 -12.67
CA TYR A 357 -24.15 -0.13 -11.59
C TYR A 357 -24.05 -0.70 -10.16
N GLU A 358 -23.64 -1.97 -9.99
CA GLU A 358 -23.20 -2.50 -8.68
C GLU A 358 -21.68 -2.42 -8.50
N THR A 359 -21.07 -1.31 -8.94
CA THR A 359 -19.69 -0.99 -8.57
C THR A 359 -19.62 -0.63 -7.09
N GLU A 360 -19.02 -1.52 -6.28
CA GLU A 360 -18.60 -1.20 -4.90
C GLU A 360 -17.75 0.08 -4.86
N GLU A 361 -17.71 0.79 -3.73
CA GLU A 361 -16.83 1.96 -3.60
C GLU A 361 -15.36 1.63 -3.90
N PRO A 362 -14.62 2.52 -4.59
CA PRO A 362 -13.22 2.30 -4.94
C PRO A 362 -12.34 2.01 -3.71
N ILE A 363 -11.68 0.85 -3.72
CA ILE A 363 -10.76 0.47 -2.66
C ILE A 363 -9.42 1.15 -2.91
N LEU A 364 -9.12 2.18 -2.11
CA LEU A 364 -7.85 2.89 -2.16
C LEU A 364 -6.79 2.18 -1.31
N VAL A 365 -5.59 2.01 -1.88
CA VAL A 365 -4.48 1.19 -1.37
C VAL A 365 -3.17 1.97 -1.46
N LEU A 366 -2.36 1.98 -0.41
CA LEU A 366 -1.12 2.79 -0.34
C LEU A 366 0.16 1.98 -0.61
N ASN A 367 0.21 0.72 -0.19
CA ASN A 367 1.29 -0.20 -0.51
C ASN A 367 0.91 -1.10 -1.68
N GLU A 368 0.15 -2.17 -1.43
CA GLU A 368 -0.09 -3.20 -2.44
C GLU A 368 -1.48 -3.86 -2.40
N VAL A 369 -1.91 -4.27 -3.59
CA VAL A 369 -2.91 -5.31 -3.78
C VAL A 369 -2.18 -6.64 -3.92
N THR A 370 -2.53 -7.61 -3.08
CA THR A 370 -2.08 -9.01 -3.22
C THR A 370 -3.24 -9.84 -3.75
N ILE A 371 -3.03 -10.62 -4.80
CA ILE A 371 -3.99 -11.58 -5.35
C ILE A 371 -3.37 -12.97 -5.22
N ASP A 372 -3.88 -13.84 -4.33
CA ASP A 372 -3.30 -15.16 -4.06
C ASP A 372 -4.33 -16.30 -4.03
N ARG A 373 -3.85 -17.54 -4.04
CA ARG A 373 -4.70 -18.76 -4.00
C ARG A 373 -5.40 -19.02 -2.65
N GLY A 374 -5.13 -18.22 -1.62
CA GLY A 374 -5.63 -18.43 -0.26
C GLY A 374 -5.30 -19.84 0.25
N ILE A 375 -6.32 -20.59 0.65
CA ILE A 375 -6.20 -21.97 1.14
C ILE A 375 -6.22 -23.04 0.04
N SER A 376 -6.36 -22.67 -1.24
CA SER A 376 -6.35 -23.64 -2.35
C SER A 376 -5.00 -24.34 -2.47
N SER A 377 -5.02 -25.65 -2.71
CA SER A 377 -3.84 -26.44 -3.07
C SER A 377 -3.47 -26.30 -4.56
N PHE A 378 -4.41 -25.87 -5.40
CA PHE A 378 -4.14 -25.52 -6.80
C PHE A 378 -3.53 -24.11 -6.89
N LEU A 379 -2.59 -23.93 -7.82
CA LEU A 379 -2.02 -22.64 -8.20
C LEU A 379 -3.13 -21.66 -8.63
N THR A 380 -2.91 -20.35 -8.45
CA THR A 380 -3.75 -19.34 -9.11
C THR A 380 -3.59 -19.44 -10.62
N ASN A 381 -4.65 -19.14 -11.37
CA ASN A 381 -4.60 -18.87 -12.80
C ASN A 381 -5.19 -17.46 -12.99
N LEU A 382 -4.38 -16.47 -13.39
CA LEU A 382 -4.79 -15.07 -13.50
C LEU A 382 -4.41 -14.50 -14.86
N GLU A 383 -5.39 -14.17 -15.69
CA GLU A 383 -5.16 -13.48 -16.97
C GLU A 383 -4.96 -11.98 -16.72
N CYS A 384 -3.81 -11.46 -17.14
CA CYS A 384 -3.37 -10.11 -16.82
C CYS A 384 -3.37 -9.25 -18.08
N TYR A 385 -4.10 -8.14 -18.04
CA TYR A 385 -4.25 -7.18 -19.13
C TYR A 385 -3.80 -5.78 -18.67
N CYS A 386 -3.23 -5.02 -19.61
CA CYS A 386 -2.80 -3.63 -19.44
C CYS A 386 -3.39 -2.81 -20.59
N ASP A 387 -4.22 -1.81 -20.27
CA ASP A 387 -4.96 -0.99 -21.25
C ASP A 387 -5.67 -1.87 -22.31
N ASN A 388 -6.39 -2.90 -21.82
CA ASN A 388 -7.06 -3.97 -22.56
C ASN A 388 -6.17 -4.91 -23.41
N SER A 389 -4.87 -4.64 -23.54
CA SER A 389 -3.92 -5.54 -24.19
C SER A 389 -3.55 -6.70 -23.26
N PHE A 390 -3.55 -7.94 -23.76
CA PHE A 390 -3.10 -9.10 -22.99
C PHE A 390 -1.60 -9.03 -22.73
N VAL A 391 -1.19 -9.18 -21.47
CA VAL A 391 0.22 -9.18 -21.06
C VAL A 391 0.74 -10.60 -20.88
N THR A 392 0.07 -11.39 -20.03
CA THR A 392 0.48 -12.74 -19.65
C THR A 392 -0.59 -13.42 -18.80
N CYS A 393 -0.42 -14.72 -18.53
CA CYS A 393 -1.17 -15.44 -17.50
C CYS A 393 -0.24 -15.78 -16.33
N VAL A 394 -0.58 -15.35 -15.11
CA VAL A 394 0.16 -15.72 -13.89
C VAL A 394 -0.33 -17.07 -13.40
N GLN A 395 0.59 -18.03 -13.37
CA GLN A 395 0.41 -19.34 -12.75
C GLN A 395 1.45 -19.52 -11.64
N GLY A 396 1.00 -19.62 -10.39
CA GLY A 396 1.87 -19.59 -9.19
C GLY A 396 1.07 -19.52 -7.89
N ASP A 397 1.70 -18.99 -6.83
CA ASP A 397 1.00 -18.69 -5.57
C ASP A 397 0.09 -17.45 -5.70
N GLY A 398 0.46 -16.50 -6.56
CA GLY A 398 -0.31 -15.27 -6.78
C GLY A 398 0.45 -14.16 -7.54
N LEU A 399 -0.05 -12.94 -7.42
CA LEU A 399 0.45 -11.69 -8.01
C LEU A 399 0.35 -10.55 -6.99
N ILE A 400 1.36 -9.69 -6.92
CA ILE A 400 1.33 -8.41 -6.20
C ILE A 400 1.31 -7.27 -7.21
N LEU A 401 0.38 -6.33 -7.05
CA LEU A 401 0.36 -5.03 -7.72
C LEU A 401 0.61 -3.94 -6.66
N SER A 402 1.71 -3.23 -6.77
CA SER A 402 2.22 -2.34 -5.71
C SER A 402 2.45 -0.91 -6.22
N THR A 403 2.26 0.08 -5.34
CA THR A 403 2.80 1.43 -5.56
C THR A 403 4.33 1.40 -5.41
N THR A 404 5.00 2.51 -5.74
CA THR A 404 6.41 2.71 -5.40
C THR A 404 6.66 2.82 -3.89
N SER A 405 5.65 3.13 -3.07
CA SER A 405 5.76 3.07 -1.59
C SER A 405 5.65 1.63 -1.07
N GLY A 406 4.79 0.79 -1.66
CA GLY A 406 4.73 -0.65 -1.36
C GLY A 406 5.94 -1.45 -1.88
N SER A 407 6.82 -0.83 -2.68
CA SER A 407 8.03 -1.46 -3.21
C SER A 407 8.98 -1.98 -2.12
N THR A 408 8.89 -1.45 -0.90
CA THR A 408 9.67 -1.86 0.27
C THR A 408 8.89 -2.75 1.25
N ALA A 409 7.64 -3.10 0.91
CA ALA A 409 6.73 -3.92 1.70
C ALA A 409 6.66 -5.36 1.14
N TYR A 410 5.47 -5.92 0.89
CA TYR A 410 5.37 -7.34 0.50
C TYR A 410 5.96 -7.60 -0.89
N SER A 411 5.92 -6.63 -1.80
CA SER A 411 6.58 -6.70 -3.11
C SER A 411 8.09 -7.01 -2.98
N LEU A 412 8.79 -6.43 -2.01
CA LEU A 412 10.22 -6.69 -1.79
C LEU A 412 10.48 -8.15 -1.40
N ALA A 413 9.65 -8.69 -0.49
CA ALA A 413 9.76 -10.07 -0.03
C ALA A 413 9.38 -11.11 -1.10
N ALA A 414 8.64 -10.70 -2.15
CA ALA A 414 8.38 -11.49 -3.34
C ALA A 414 9.46 -11.35 -4.44
N GLY A 415 10.53 -10.57 -4.19
CA GLY A 415 11.64 -10.37 -5.12
C GLY A 415 11.46 -9.19 -6.10
N GLY A 416 10.46 -8.33 -5.88
CA GLY A 416 10.31 -7.06 -6.59
C GLY A 416 11.38 -6.04 -6.20
N SER A 417 11.72 -5.14 -7.11
CA SER A 417 12.71 -4.09 -6.87
C SER A 417 12.19 -3.02 -5.90
N MET A 418 13.08 -2.50 -5.04
CA MET A 418 12.81 -1.26 -4.29
C MET A 418 12.80 -0.07 -5.26
N VAL A 419 11.84 0.84 -5.11
CA VAL A 419 11.67 2.01 -5.97
C VAL A 419 11.48 3.25 -5.10
N HIS A 420 12.13 4.35 -5.48
CA HIS A 420 12.03 5.61 -4.75
C HIS A 420 10.59 6.18 -4.82
N PRO A 421 9.97 6.65 -3.71
CA PRO A 421 8.55 7.03 -3.68
C PRO A 421 8.10 8.13 -4.66
N GLN A 422 9.00 9.01 -5.13
CA GLN A 422 8.67 10.03 -6.14
C GLN A 422 8.60 9.48 -7.58
N VAL A 423 9.08 8.26 -7.83
CA VAL A 423 9.02 7.65 -9.17
C VAL A 423 7.56 7.33 -9.51
N PRO A 424 7.06 7.74 -10.68
CA PRO A 424 5.73 7.36 -11.16
C PRO A 424 5.73 5.91 -11.66
N GLY A 425 4.93 5.04 -11.04
CA GLY A 425 4.73 3.70 -11.59
C GLY A 425 3.93 2.74 -10.71
N ILE A 426 3.50 1.65 -11.33
CA ILE A 426 2.87 0.49 -10.70
C ILE A 426 3.85 -0.69 -10.85
N LEU A 427 4.24 -1.28 -9.73
CA LEU A 427 5.05 -2.49 -9.69
C LEU A 427 4.15 -3.72 -9.90
N PHE A 428 4.60 -4.65 -10.73
CA PHE A 428 3.95 -5.90 -11.04
C PHE A 428 4.91 -7.04 -10.63
N THR A 429 4.65 -7.70 -9.51
CA THR A 429 5.57 -8.68 -8.88
C THR A 429 4.86 -10.03 -8.71
N PRO A 430 5.20 -11.07 -9.49
CA PRO A 430 4.58 -12.40 -9.35
C PRO A 430 5.04 -13.11 -8.07
N ILE A 431 4.14 -13.87 -7.42
CA ILE A 431 4.45 -14.67 -6.23
C ILE A 431 4.64 -16.13 -6.68
N CYS A 432 5.86 -16.65 -6.50
CA CYS A 432 6.24 -18.04 -6.83
C CYS A 432 5.72 -18.50 -8.21
N PRO A 433 6.02 -17.79 -9.31
CA PRO A 433 5.53 -18.16 -10.64
C PRO A 433 6.14 -19.49 -11.10
N HIS A 434 5.32 -20.36 -11.69
CA HIS A 434 5.76 -21.61 -12.31
C HIS A 434 6.59 -21.37 -13.59
N SER A 435 6.46 -20.18 -14.19
CA SER A 435 7.32 -19.76 -15.31
C SER A 435 8.61 -19.11 -14.81
N LEU A 436 9.74 -19.80 -15.01
CA LEU A 436 11.08 -19.34 -14.60
C LEU A 436 11.56 -18.06 -15.32
N SER A 437 10.94 -17.70 -16.45
CA SER A 437 11.22 -16.45 -17.17
C SER A 437 10.46 -15.24 -16.61
N PHE A 438 9.49 -15.44 -15.71
CA PHE A 438 8.66 -14.36 -15.17
C PHE A 438 9.47 -13.52 -14.19
N ARG A 439 9.81 -12.29 -14.61
CA ARG A 439 10.47 -11.28 -13.76
C ARG A 439 9.46 -10.19 -13.34
N PRO A 440 9.68 -9.52 -12.20
CA PRO A 440 8.91 -8.34 -11.84
C PRO A 440 9.04 -7.25 -12.90
N LEU A 441 7.98 -6.49 -13.12
CA LEU A 441 7.91 -5.37 -14.07
C LEU A 441 7.55 -4.08 -13.33
N ILE A 442 7.91 -2.94 -13.92
CA ILE A 442 7.44 -1.61 -13.50
C ILE A 442 6.74 -0.99 -14.69
N LEU A 443 5.48 -0.58 -14.49
CA LEU A 443 4.62 -0.01 -15.52
C LEU A 443 4.34 1.48 -15.22
N PRO A 444 4.08 2.33 -16.23
CA PRO A 444 3.80 3.75 -16.01
C PRO A 444 2.57 4.01 -15.15
N GLU A 445 2.53 5.14 -14.43
CA GLU A 445 1.42 5.46 -13.52
C GLU A 445 0.05 5.67 -14.18
N TYR A 446 0.01 5.85 -15.51
CA TYR A 446 -1.23 6.13 -16.26
C TYR A 446 -1.96 4.87 -16.74
N VAL A 447 -1.36 3.68 -16.67
CA VAL A 447 -1.97 2.46 -17.22
C VAL A 447 -3.08 1.94 -16.32
N THR A 448 -4.08 1.29 -16.92
CA THR A 448 -5.12 0.55 -16.22
C THR A 448 -4.85 -0.95 -16.35
N LEU A 449 -4.67 -1.62 -15.20
CA LEU A 449 -4.50 -3.07 -15.13
C LEU A 449 -5.85 -3.75 -14.88
N ARG A 450 -6.10 -4.85 -15.58
CA ARG A 450 -7.24 -5.73 -15.35
C ARG A 450 -6.73 -7.16 -15.15
N ILE A 451 -6.94 -7.70 -13.95
CA ILE A 451 -6.55 -9.06 -13.57
C ILE A 451 -7.82 -9.89 -13.42
N GLN A 452 -8.02 -10.87 -14.30
CA GLN A 452 -9.22 -11.72 -14.32
C GLN A 452 -8.88 -13.13 -13.84
N VAL A 453 -9.78 -13.74 -13.06
CA VAL A 453 -9.76 -15.18 -12.78
C VAL A 453 -10.49 -15.89 -13.92
N PRO A 454 -9.84 -16.67 -14.79
CA PRO A 454 -10.51 -17.22 -15.97
C PRO A 454 -11.59 -18.23 -15.60
N PHE A 455 -12.64 -18.34 -16.43
CA PHE A 455 -13.77 -19.26 -16.21
C PHE A 455 -13.37 -20.75 -16.07
N ASN A 456 -12.23 -21.14 -16.62
CA ASN A 456 -11.67 -22.50 -16.52
C ASN A 456 -10.75 -22.71 -15.30
N SER A 457 -10.59 -21.71 -14.42
CA SER A 457 -9.81 -21.82 -13.20
C SER A 457 -10.40 -22.88 -12.27
N ARG A 458 -9.54 -23.78 -11.76
CA ARG A 458 -9.91 -24.84 -10.82
C ARG A 458 -10.21 -24.35 -9.40
N GLY A 459 -9.99 -23.06 -9.13
CA GLY A 459 -10.17 -22.47 -7.81
C GLY A 459 -10.35 -20.95 -7.85
N HIS A 460 -10.79 -20.41 -6.72
CA HIS A 460 -10.93 -18.99 -6.48
C HIS A 460 -9.58 -18.34 -6.19
N ALA A 461 -9.46 -17.04 -6.49
CA ALA A 461 -8.38 -16.21 -5.97
C ALA A 461 -8.90 -15.33 -4.80
N TRP A 462 -7.98 -14.72 -4.07
CA TRP A 462 -8.26 -13.81 -2.96
C TRP A 462 -7.47 -12.52 -3.14
N ALA A 463 -8.17 -11.40 -3.35
CA ALA A 463 -7.58 -10.07 -3.35
C ALA A 463 -7.53 -9.53 -1.91
N SER A 464 -6.38 -9.00 -1.48
CA SER A 464 -6.17 -8.32 -0.21
C SER A 464 -5.56 -6.94 -0.47
N PHE A 465 -5.98 -5.95 0.30
CA PHE A 465 -5.72 -4.53 0.05
C PHE A 465 -4.98 -3.95 1.26
N ASP A 466 -3.72 -3.52 1.11
CA ASP A 466 -2.82 -3.15 2.23
C ASP A 466 -2.76 -4.23 3.35
N GLY A 467 -2.80 -5.51 2.94
CA GLY A 467 -2.84 -6.67 3.85
C GLY A 467 -4.17 -6.88 4.60
N LYS A 468 -5.22 -6.11 4.26
CA LYS A 468 -6.55 -6.12 4.89
C LYS A 468 -7.64 -6.56 3.90
N ASP A 469 -8.88 -6.54 4.40
CA ASP A 469 -10.14 -6.52 3.65
C ASP A 469 -10.22 -7.52 2.50
N ARG A 470 -9.84 -8.78 2.78
CA ARG A 470 -9.79 -9.85 1.79
C ARG A 470 -11.13 -10.09 1.11
N LYS A 471 -11.19 -9.86 -0.21
CA LYS A 471 -12.31 -10.22 -1.08
C LYS A 471 -11.95 -11.44 -1.92
N GLN A 472 -12.80 -12.47 -1.87
CA GLN A 472 -12.72 -13.62 -2.77
C GLN A 472 -13.06 -13.17 -4.20
N LEU A 473 -12.37 -13.71 -5.20
CA LEU A 473 -12.64 -13.56 -6.63
C LEU A 473 -13.01 -14.94 -7.21
N ALA A 474 -14.17 -15.05 -7.84
CA ALA A 474 -14.63 -16.27 -8.50
C ALA A 474 -14.16 -16.35 -9.96
N PRO A 475 -14.11 -17.56 -10.56
CA PRO A 475 -13.95 -17.69 -12.01
C PRO A 475 -14.97 -16.83 -12.77
N GLY A 476 -14.48 -15.97 -13.68
CA GLY A 476 -15.23 -14.90 -14.33
C GLY A 476 -14.86 -13.51 -13.79
N ASP A 477 -14.78 -13.34 -12.47
CA ASP A 477 -14.54 -12.05 -11.82
C ASP A 477 -13.19 -11.43 -12.21
N ALA A 478 -13.15 -10.09 -12.24
CA ALA A 478 -11.94 -9.32 -12.49
C ALA A 478 -11.72 -8.25 -11.44
N LEU A 479 -10.45 -7.97 -11.15
CA LEU A 479 -10.03 -6.75 -10.44
C LEU A 479 -9.49 -5.76 -11.46
N VAL A 480 -9.99 -4.52 -11.43
CA VAL A 480 -9.44 -3.40 -12.19
C VAL A 480 -8.67 -2.49 -11.24
N ILE A 481 -7.45 -2.11 -11.62
CA ILE A 481 -6.53 -1.31 -10.83
C ILE A 481 -6.01 -0.16 -11.68
N SER A 482 -6.16 1.07 -11.20
CA SER A 482 -5.53 2.27 -11.76
C SER A 482 -4.78 3.03 -10.67
N MET A 483 -4.00 4.05 -11.03
CA MET A 483 -3.55 5.01 -10.04
C MET A 483 -4.74 5.87 -9.57
N SER A 484 -4.73 6.25 -8.28
CA SER A 484 -5.71 7.16 -7.68
C SER A 484 -5.30 8.62 -7.86
N ILE A 485 -6.28 9.50 -8.09
CA ILE A 485 -6.10 10.97 -8.08
C ILE A 485 -5.78 11.54 -6.69
N TRP A 486 -5.85 10.73 -5.64
CA TRP A 486 -5.69 11.14 -4.24
C TRP A 486 -4.40 10.58 -3.61
N PRO A 487 -3.22 11.17 -3.86
CA PRO A 487 -1.99 10.79 -3.16
C PRO A 487 -2.06 11.13 -1.67
N VAL A 488 -1.19 10.49 -0.88
CA VAL A 488 -1.02 10.74 0.55
C VAL A 488 0.17 11.67 0.74
N PRO A 489 -0.03 12.95 1.11
CA PRO A 489 1.05 13.85 1.48
C PRO A 489 1.63 13.42 2.83
N THR A 490 2.94 13.24 2.87
CA THR A 490 3.68 12.78 4.05
C THR A 490 4.90 13.68 4.28
N ALA A 491 5.10 14.16 5.50
CA ALA A 491 6.23 15.02 5.83
C ALA A 491 7.56 14.24 5.87
N CYS A 492 8.65 14.89 5.44
CA CYS A 492 10.04 14.42 5.55
C CYS A 492 10.74 15.09 6.76
N GLU A 493 11.73 14.45 7.38
CA GLU A 493 12.63 15.13 8.34
C GLU A 493 13.63 16.03 7.59
N GLY A 494 14.17 15.57 6.44
CA GLY A 494 15.02 16.36 5.55
C GLY A 494 14.38 16.59 4.18
N ASP A 495 14.49 15.59 3.31
CA ASP A 495 13.90 15.58 1.97
C ASP A 495 13.57 14.16 1.51
N SER A 496 12.76 14.02 0.46
CA SER A 496 12.24 12.73 0.05
C SER A 496 13.32 11.71 -0.35
N THR A 497 14.52 12.15 -0.78
CA THR A 497 15.63 11.28 -1.16
C THR A 497 16.48 10.91 0.05
N ASN A 498 16.86 11.90 0.87
CA ASN A 498 17.65 11.64 2.07
C ASN A 498 16.90 10.76 3.08
N ASP A 499 15.61 11.01 3.33
CA ASP A 499 14.78 10.18 4.21
C ASP A 499 14.68 8.72 3.71
N PHE A 500 14.56 8.51 2.39
CA PHE A 500 14.51 7.18 1.78
C PHE A 500 15.85 6.44 1.87
N LEU A 501 16.96 7.11 1.56
CA LEU A 501 18.31 6.54 1.68
C LEU A 501 18.66 6.23 3.14
N HIS A 502 18.27 7.10 4.08
CA HIS A 502 18.42 6.85 5.52
C HIS A 502 17.62 5.61 5.96
N SER A 503 16.38 5.47 5.49
CA SER A 503 15.55 4.27 5.73
C SER A 503 16.18 2.99 5.14
N ILE A 504 16.81 3.06 3.96
CA ILE A 504 17.60 1.96 3.39
C ILE A 504 18.77 1.59 4.31
N HIS A 505 19.61 2.56 4.69
CA HIS A 505 20.81 2.31 5.48
C HIS A 505 20.50 1.77 6.88
N HIS A 506 19.49 2.31 7.56
CA HIS A 506 19.09 1.88 8.91
C HIS A 506 18.15 0.67 8.93
N GLY A 507 17.34 0.45 7.90
CA GLY A 507 16.45 -0.71 7.80
C GLY A 507 17.19 -1.95 7.30
N LEU A 508 17.83 -1.84 6.13
CA LEU A 508 18.41 -2.98 5.42
C LEU A 508 19.92 -3.16 5.62
N HIS A 509 20.58 -2.25 6.35
CA HIS A 509 21.94 -2.44 6.87
C HIS A 509 23.01 -2.75 5.79
N TRP A 510 22.81 -2.31 4.53
CA TRP A 510 23.64 -2.67 3.37
C TRP A 510 25.15 -2.46 3.56
N ASN A 511 25.54 -1.49 4.39
CA ASN A 511 26.94 -1.11 4.63
C ASN A 511 27.59 -1.79 5.85
N LEU A 512 26.98 -2.83 6.44
CA LEU A 512 27.58 -3.57 7.57
C LEU A 512 28.81 -4.43 7.19
N ARG A 513 29.07 -4.67 5.90
CA ARG A 513 30.29 -5.38 5.47
C ARG A 513 31.50 -4.51 5.75
N LYS A 514 32.40 -4.96 6.64
CA LYS A 514 33.72 -4.34 6.84
C LYS A 514 34.41 -4.14 5.49
N THR A 515 34.88 -2.92 5.23
CA THR A 515 35.77 -2.63 4.10
C THR A 515 36.96 -3.57 4.17
N GLN A 516 37.24 -4.30 3.08
CA GLN A 516 38.45 -5.10 3.01
C GLN A 516 39.65 -4.15 2.99
N ALA A 517 40.67 -4.45 3.81
CA ALA A 517 41.94 -3.75 3.71
C ALA A 517 42.57 -4.02 2.33
N PHE A 518 43.36 -3.06 1.84
CA PHE A 518 44.01 -3.19 0.54
C PHE A 518 45.17 -4.21 0.57
N ASP A 519 45.81 -4.33 1.74
CA ASP A 519 46.65 -5.47 2.10
C ASP A 519 45.78 -6.65 2.56
N GLY A 520 46.22 -7.89 2.30
CA GLY A 520 45.58 -9.11 2.80
C GLY A 520 45.62 -9.25 4.33
N PRO A 521 45.16 -10.40 4.89
CA PRO A 521 45.22 -10.64 6.32
C PRO A 521 46.67 -10.55 6.80
N ARG A 522 46.95 -9.59 7.69
CA ARG A 522 48.23 -9.56 8.41
C ARG A 522 48.21 -10.71 9.41
N GLU A 523 49.14 -11.64 9.24
CA GLU A 523 49.38 -12.73 10.18
C GLU A 523 49.57 -12.15 11.58
N ALA A 524 48.87 -12.72 12.56
CA ALA A 524 49.03 -12.36 13.96
C ALA A 524 50.28 -13.08 14.52
N ILE A 525 51.22 -12.29 15.04
CA ILE A 525 52.43 -12.75 15.73
C ILE A 525 52.09 -13.16 17.17
#